data_AF-A0A2N1F6W7-F1
#
_entry.id   AF-A0A2N1F6W7-F1
#
_cell.length_a   1.000
_cell.length_b   1.000
_cell.length_c   1.000
_cell.angle_alpha   90.00
_cell.angle_beta   90.00
_cell.angle_gamma   90.00
#
_symmetry.space_group_name_H-M   'P 1'
#
loop_
_entity.id
_entity.type
_entity.pdbx_description
1 polymer ?
#
loop_
_entity_poly.entity_id
_entity_poly.type
_entity_poly.pdbx_seq_one_letter_code
_entity_poly.pdbx_strand_id
1 'polypeptide(L)' 'MFTAKVIINIIIMKKTILNFGKALNKAEQQSINGGRKQCDSNHDGVCEDSGRHCAELYCNFMPF' A
#
# COMPACT_ATOMS: atom_id res chain seq x y z
N MET A 1 -5.02 26.92 -36.57
CA MET A 1 -6.02 25.99 -35.98
C MET A 1 -5.40 24.74 -35.34
N PHE A 2 -4.26 24.22 -35.85
CA PHE A 2 -3.57 23.06 -35.26
C PHE A 2 -2.93 23.31 -33.88
N THR A 3 -2.31 24.48 -33.68
CA THR A 3 -1.62 24.85 -32.43
C THR A 3 -2.53 24.98 -31.22
N ALA A 4 -3.72 25.56 -31.39
CA ALA A 4 -4.70 25.69 -30.30
C ALA A 4 -5.20 24.31 -29.81
N LYS A 5 -5.39 23.36 -30.73
CA LYS A 5 -5.88 22.00 -30.43
C LYS A 5 -4.84 21.19 -29.64
N VAL A 6 -3.55 21.36 -29.93
CA VAL A 6 -2.45 20.74 -29.18
C VAL A 6 -2.35 21.30 -27.76
N ILE A 7 -2.44 22.63 -27.60
CA ILE A 7 -2.37 23.28 -26.28
C ILE A 7 -3.52 22.82 -25.37
N ILE A 8 -4.74 22.75 -25.91
CA ILE A 8 -5.91 22.26 -25.17
C ILE A 8 -5.70 20.82 -24.68
N ASN A 9 -5.19 19.93 -25.52
CA ASN A 9 -4.92 18.53 -25.14
C ASN A 9 -3.85 18.42 -24.04
N ILE A 10 -2.80 19.24 -24.07
CA ILE A 10 -1.77 19.27 -23.01
C ILE A 10 -2.36 19.74 -21.67
N ILE A 11 -3.23 20.76 -21.69
CA ILE A 11 -3.88 21.28 -20.48
C ILE A 11 -4.83 20.22 -19.87
N ILE A 12 -5.58 19.49 -20.69
CA ILE A 12 -6.48 18.42 -20.23
C ILE A 12 -5.68 17.28 -19.61
N MET A 13 -4.60 16.82 -20.27
CA MET A 13 -3.77 15.71 -19.77
C MET A 13 -2.96 16.04 -18.52
N LYS A 14 -2.65 17.33 -18.27
CA LYS A 14 -2.04 17.75 -16.99
C LYS A 14 -3.03 17.67 -15.82
N LYS A 15 -4.33 17.92 -16.05
CA LYS A 15 -5.34 17.88 -14.99
C LYS A 15 -5.61 16.47 -14.46
N THR A 16 -5.43 15.44 -15.28
CA THR A 16 -5.66 14.04 -14.88
C THR A 16 -4.57 13.48 -13.95
N ILE A 17 -3.35 14.02 -13.96
CA ILE A 17 -2.24 13.55 -13.10
C ILE A 17 -2.29 14.17 -11.69
N LEU A 18 -3.01 15.28 -11.50
CA LEU A 18 -3.09 15.99 -10.21
C LEU A 18 -3.89 15.26 -9.11
N ASN A 19 -4.51 14.12 -9.42
CA ASN A 19 -5.39 13.37 -8.51
C ASN A 19 -4.82 12.00 -8.09
N PHE A 20 -3.50 11.81 -8.06
CA PHE A 20 -2.90 10.59 -7.49
C PHE A 20 -2.95 10.62 -5.95
N GLY A 21 -4.13 10.33 -5.41
CA GLY A 21 -4.35 10.07 -3.99
C GLY A 21 -4.17 11.26 -3.05
N LYS A 22 -4.65 11.10 -1.81
CA LYS A 22 -4.42 12.06 -0.73
C LYS A 22 -3.09 11.71 -0.05
N ALA A 23 -2.21 12.70 0.11
CA ALA A 23 -1.06 12.56 0.98
C ALA A 23 -1.55 12.44 2.43
N LEU A 24 -1.26 11.30 3.06
CA LEU A 24 -1.66 11.02 4.44
C LEU A 24 -0.60 11.52 5.41
N ASN A 25 -1.03 12.14 6.51
CA ASN A 25 -0.14 12.46 7.61
C ASN A 25 0.15 11.20 8.46
N LYS A 26 1.11 11.31 9.41
CA LYS A 26 1.54 10.17 10.23
C LYS A 26 0.41 9.55 11.06
N ALA A 27 -0.53 10.35 11.56
CA ALA A 27 -1.68 9.85 12.32
C ALA A 27 -2.66 9.07 11.43
N GLU A 28 -2.88 9.55 10.20
CA GLU A 28 -3.73 8.85 9.24
C GLU A 28 -3.10 7.55 8.75
N GLN A 29 -1.77 7.52 8.57
CA GLN A 29 -1.05 6.31 8.22
C GLN A 29 -1.17 5.22 9.30
N GLN A 30 -1.22 5.59 10.58
CA GLN A 30 -1.42 4.63 11.68
C GLN A 30 -2.78 3.93 11.64
N SER A 31 -3.81 4.59 11.09
CA SER A 31 -5.14 3.99 10.95
C SER A 31 -5.26 3.01 9.77
N ILE A 32 -4.25 2.95 8.89
CA ILE A 32 -4.22 1.99 7.80
C ILE A 32 -3.82 0.63 8.37
N ASN A 33 -4.83 -0.18 8.69
CA ASN A 33 -4.67 -1.58 9.04
C ASN A 33 -4.75 -2.41 7.76
N GLY A 34 -3.60 -2.73 7.18
CA GLY A 34 -3.49 -3.53 5.96
C GLY A 34 -2.17 -4.29 5.88
N GLY A 35 -2.05 -5.16 4.89
CA GLY A 35 -0.90 -6.08 4.79
C GLY A 35 -1.11 -7.34 5.63
N ARG A 36 -0.06 -8.16 5.70
CA ARG A 36 -0.06 -9.39 6.48
C ARG A 36 0.18 -9.05 7.96
N LYS A 37 -0.44 -9.79 8.87
CA LYS A 37 -0.30 -9.64 10.33
C LYS A 37 1.11 -10.04 10.75
N GLN A 38 1.76 -9.25 11.60
CA GLN A 38 2.96 -9.71 12.31
C GLN A 38 2.53 -10.78 13.33
N CYS A 39 2.86 -12.03 13.06
CA CYS A 39 2.49 -13.20 13.85
C CYS A 39 3.61 -13.68 14.77
N ASP A 40 4.80 -13.10 14.66
CA ASP A 40 5.88 -13.15 15.64
C ASP A 40 6.10 -11.72 16.14
N SER A 41 5.36 -11.37 17.18
CA SER A 41 5.32 -10.02 17.74
C SER A 41 6.57 -9.66 18.55
N ASN A 42 7.27 -10.67 19.07
CA ASN A 42 8.43 -10.51 19.95
C ASN A 42 9.78 -10.79 19.24
N HIS A 43 9.73 -11.28 17.99
CA HIS A 43 10.85 -11.66 17.15
C HIS A 43 11.75 -12.77 17.73
N ASP A 44 11.18 -13.70 18.51
CA ASP A 44 11.91 -14.83 19.11
C ASP A 44 11.92 -16.09 18.21
N GLY A 45 11.23 -16.06 17.07
CA GLY A 45 11.09 -17.17 16.14
C GLY A 45 9.94 -18.12 16.46
N VAL A 46 9.14 -17.84 17.49
CA VAL A 46 7.93 -18.57 17.88
C VAL A 46 6.70 -17.80 17.42
N CYS A 47 5.88 -18.45 16.60
CA CYS A 47 4.68 -17.83 16.06
C CYS A 47 3.54 -17.84 17.08
N GLU A 48 3.04 -16.67 17.51
CA GLU A 48 1.84 -16.57 18.35
C GLU A 48 0.54 -16.82 17.57
N ASP A 49 0.62 -16.74 16.24
CA ASP A 49 -0.46 -17.05 15.30
C ASP A 49 0.14 -17.65 14.03
N SER A 50 -0.60 -18.43 13.25
CA SER A 50 -0.08 -19.07 12.04
C SER A 50 -1.11 -19.21 10.95
N GLY A 51 -0.67 -19.02 9.71
CA GLY A 51 -1.51 -19.11 8.52
C GLY A 51 -1.13 -18.07 7.46
N ARG A 52 -1.80 -18.15 6.30
CA ARG A 52 -1.50 -17.29 5.14
C ARG A 52 -1.65 -15.79 5.40
N HIS A 53 -2.30 -15.41 6.49
CA HIS A 53 -2.46 -14.03 6.93
C HIS A 53 -1.19 -13.44 7.59
N CYS A 54 -0.21 -14.27 7.97
CA CYS A 54 1.00 -13.83 8.66
C CYS A 54 2.05 -13.19 7.73
N ALA A 55 2.82 -12.22 8.21
CA ALA A 55 3.85 -11.54 7.44
C ALA A 55 5.11 -12.41 7.32
N GLU A 56 5.40 -13.16 8.38
CA GLU A 56 6.54 -14.03 8.54
C GLU A 56 6.37 -15.31 7.73
N LEU A 57 7.29 -15.63 6.82
CA LEU A 57 7.19 -16.83 5.99
C LEU A 57 7.15 -18.13 6.82
N TYR A 58 7.89 -18.19 7.93
CA TYR A 58 7.88 -19.35 8.82
C TYR A 58 6.56 -19.51 9.60
N CYS A 59 5.83 -18.41 9.86
CA CYS A 59 4.48 -18.46 10.43
C CYS A 59 3.39 -18.71 9.39
N ASN A 60 3.70 -18.57 8.10
CA ASN A 60 2.74 -18.85 7.02
C ASN A 60 2.61 -20.33 6.69
N PHE A 61 3.73 -21.03 6.73
CA PHE A 61 3.85 -22.44 6.41
C PHE A 61 4.26 -23.16 7.68
N MET A 62 3.33 -23.43 8.60
CA MET A 62 3.59 -24.47 9.61
C MET A 62 3.68 -25.81 8.86
N PRO A 63 4.84 -26.48 8.79
CA PRO A 63 4.87 -27.90 8.52
C PRO A 63 4.70 -28.63 9.87
N PHE A 64 3.62 -29.39 10.00
CA PHE A 64 3.39 -30.48 10.96
C PHE A 64 4.39 -30.66 12.12
#